data_AF-A0A6M0L3C0-F1
#
_entry.id   AF-A0A6M0L3C0-F1
#
_cell.length_a   1.000
_cell.length_b   1.000
_cell.length_c   1.000
_cell.angle_alpha   90.00
_cell.angle_beta   90.00
_cell.angle_gamma   90.00
#
_symmetry.space_group_name_H-M   'P 1'
#
loop_
_entity.id
_entity.type
_entity.pdbx_description
1 polymer ?
#
loop_
_entity_poly.entity_id
_entity_poly.type
_entity_poly.pdbx_seq_one_letter_code
_entity_poly.pdbx_strand_id
1 'polypeptide(L)'
;MEFVDYAKGLQPYISEGKTEADYFVAIISNFLENNALDNCHLLNYKKDTQYRYMTGNKISRRDAQYVYDHRDLIKYTEWLNKKIYNSDSREQVTIWLTKNGKPGEYIENECQELLEEIILSLCQNVQKQKKTSSEFEESLILVQEIEKKIASLPKPLPLSVPDTITDTEMPYISQLFAAYGDAETCPNFCEDTFNKFPEYKHDFDDRRIEYFSAASIERSVAELNSQNLSNQFDILKTATFDNIVDTSRKKYSNGYEKMLNVMEKATSSPVENYILSSSPYWINGKIKKGVCHHLVNDGKLKWVKSND
;
A
#
# COMPACT_ATOMS: atom_id res chain seq x y z
N MET A 1 -6.99 -24.29 -7.63
CA MET A 1 -6.37 -25.61 -7.82
C MET A 1 -7.42 -26.68 -7.56
N GLU A 2 -7.49 -27.79 -8.31
CA GLU A 2 -8.36 -28.93 -7.95
C GLU A 2 -7.59 -29.95 -7.09
N PHE A 3 -8.30 -30.82 -6.35
CA PHE A 3 -7.67 -31.83 -5.48
C PHE A 3 -6.65 -32.71 -6.22
N VAL A 4 -6.95 -33.09 -7.46
CA VAL A 4 -6.05 -33.92 -8.26
C VAL A 4 -4.73 -33.21 -8.59
N ASP A 5 -4.77 -31.89 -8.80
CA ASP A 5 -3.58 -31.08 -9.09
C ASP A 5 -2.68 -30.99 -7.85
N TYR A 6 -3.29 -30.78 -6.68
CA TYR A 6 -2.60 -30.80 -5.39
C TYR A 6 -1.92 -32.15 -5.15
N ALA A 7 -2.71 -33.22 -5.26
CA ALA A 7 -2.24 -34.56 -4.94
C ALA A 7 -1.10 -34.98 -5.88
N LYS A 8 -1.25 -34.78 -7.20
CA LYS A 8 -0.21 -35.07 -8.19
C LYS A 8 1.03 -34.18 -8.05
N GLY A 9 0.84 -32.91 -7.69
CA GLY A 9 1.93 -31.97 -7.45
C GLY A 9 2.87 -32.43 -6.34
N LEU A 10 2.31 -32.97 -5.27
CA LEU A 10 3.08 -33.47 -4.12
C LEU A 10 3.48 -34.94 -4.24
N GLN A 11 2.83 -35.72 -5.12
CA GLN A 11 3.04 -37.17 -5.25
C GLN A 11 4.52 -37.59 -5.38
N PRO A 12 5.38 -36.93 -6.18
CA PRO A 12 6.79 -37.30 -6.31
C PRO A 12 7.57 -37.21 -5.00
N TYR A 13 7.07 -36.43 -4.04
CA TYR A 13 7.78 -36.06 -2.83
C TYR A 13 7.25 -36.81 -1.62
N ILE A 14 5.92 -36.93 -1.47
CA ILE A 14 5.31 -37.40 -0.22
C ILE A 14 4.58 -38.75 -0.32
N SER A 15 4.50 -39.36 -1.51
CA SER A 15 3.78 -40.64 -1.69
C SER A 15 4.53 -41.86 -1.14
N GLU A 16 5.86 -41.82 -1.11
CA GLU A 16 6.73 -42.96 -0.78
C GLU A 16 6.45 -44.21 -1.64
N GLY A 17 6.14 -44.02 -2.92
CA GLY A 17 5.87 -45.12 -3.85
C GLY A 17 4.54 -45.83 -3.62
N LYS A 18 3.63 -45.27 -2.81
CA LYS A 18 2.26 -45.77 -2.67
C LYS A 18 1.52 -45.73 -4.00
N THR A 19 0.61 -46.68 -4.20
CA THR A 19 -0.37 -46.62 -5.30
C THR A 19 -1.22 -45.36 -5.16
N GLU A 20 -1.84 -44.88 -6.23
CA GLU A 20 -2.65 -43.66 -6.18
C GLU A 20 -3.81 -43.80 -5.19
N ALA A 21 -4.44 -44.97 -5.12
CA ALA A 21 -5.50 -45.23 -4.14
C ALA A 21 -4.97 -45.16 -2.69
N ASP A 22 -3.82 -45.80 -2.41
CA ASP A 22 -3.24 -45.79 -1.06
C ASP A 22 -2.68 -44.40 -0.70
N TYR A 23 -2.22 -43.63 -1.68
CA TYR A 23 -1.77 -42.26 -1.51
C TYR A 23 -2.93 -41.30 -1.25
N PHE A 24 -4.05 -41.45 -1.96
CA PHE A 24 -5.30 -40.75 -1.67
C PHE A 24 -5.72 -40.97 -0.20
N VAL A 25 -5.75 -42.23 0.23
CA VAL A 25 -6.06 -42.60 1.62
C VAL A 25 -5.07 -41.95 2.59
N ALA A 26 -3.76 -41.93 2.26
CA ALA A 26 -2.76 -41.29 3.11
C ALA A 26 -3.00 -39.78 3.27
N ILE A 27 -3.37 -39.07 2.19
CA ILE A 27 -3.72 -37.64 2.27
C ILE A 27 -4.93 -37.44 3.18
N ILE A 28 -6.05 -38.11 2.90
CA ILE A 28 -7.31 -37.88 3.61
C ILE A 28 -7.23 -38.32 5.08
N SER A 29 -6.61 -39.47 5.37
CA SER A 29 -6.50 -39.98 6.74
C SER A 29 -5.57 -39.16 7.64
N ASN A 30 -4.53 -38.52 7.08
CA ASN A 30 -3.67 -37.62 7.86
C ASN A 30 -4.27 -36.23 8.02
N PHE A 31 -5.21 -35.85 7.14
CA PHE A 31 -5.94 -34.59 7.23
C PHE A 31 -7.10 -34.65 8.23
N LEU A 32 -7.53 -35.84 8.65
CA LEU A 32 -8.64 -36.07 9.56
C LEU A 32 -8.19 -36.34 11.00
N GLU A 33 -9.04 -35.96 11.96
CA GLU A 33 -8.96 -36.41 13.35
C GLU A 33 -9.01 -37.96 13.43
N ASN A 34 -8.30 -38.55 14.39
CA ASN A 34 -8.23 -40.01 14.53
C ASN A 34 -9.59 -40.67 14.83
N ASN A 35 -10.47 -39.96 15.57
CA ASN A 35 -11.82 -40.42 15.92
C ASN A 35 -12.80 -40.41 14.71
N ALA A 36 -12.45 -39.72 13.62
CA ALA A 36 -13.32 -39.48 12.48
C ALA A 36 -13.01 -40.41 11.29
N LEU A 37 -11.93 -41.18 11.37
CA LEU A 37 -11.45 -42.07 10.29
C LEU A 37 -12.46 -43.16 9.94
N ASP A 38 -12.98 -43.87 10.95
CA ASP A 38 -13.88 -45.02 10.75
C ASP A 38 -15.19 -44.63 10.06
N ASN A 39 -15.65 -43.40 10.32
CA ASN A 39 -16.90 -42.84 9.78
C ASN A 39 -16.69 -42.10 8.45
N CYS A 40 -15.46 -41.94 7.97
CA CYS A 40 -15.18 -41.27 6.70
C CYS A 40 -15.43 -42.21 5.51
N HIS A 41 -16.50 -41.97 4.75
CA HIS A 41 -16.86 -42.79 3.59
C HIS A 41 -15.75 -42.85 2.52
N LEU A 42 -14.98 -41.78 2.32
CA LEU A 42 -13.87 -41.74 1.35
C LEU A 42 -12.79 -42.78 1.64
N LEU A 43 -12.53 -43.06 2.92
CA LEU A 43 -11.55 -44.05 3.34
C LEU A 43 -12.07 -45.49 3.16
N ASN A 44 -13.39 -45.66 3.17
CA ASN A 44 -14.06 -46.97 3.10
C ASN A 44 -14.54 -47.35 1.68
N TYR A 45 -14.49 -46.44 0.71
CA TYR A 45 -14.81 -46.77 -0.68
C TYR A 45 -13.81 -47.79 -1.28
N LYS A 46 -14.24 -48.50 -2.33
CA LYS A 46 -13.38 -49.47 -3.04
C LYS A 46 -12.13 -48.76 -3.59
N LYS A 47 -11.00 -49.47 -3.65
CA LYS A 47 -9.72 -48.94 -4.18
C LYS A 47 -9.87 -48.28 -5.56
N ASP A 48 -10.70 -48.84 -6.44
CA ASP A 48 -10.98 -48.25 -7.76
C ASP A 48 -11.64 -46.86 -7.66
N THR A 49 -12.56 -46.66 -6.70
CA THR A 49 -13.17 -45.34 -6.46
C THR A 49 -12.15 -44.34 -5.90
N GLN A 50 -11.30 -44.78 -4.98
CA GLN A 50 -10.22 -43.96 -4.41
C GLN A 50 -9.20 -43.54 -5.49
N TYR A 51 -8.81 -44.48 -6.36
CA TYR A 51 -7.97 -44.22 -7.53
C TYR A 51 -8.59 -43.17 -8.47
N ARG A 52 -9.92 -43.22 -8.69
CA ARG A 52 -10.59 -42.25 -9.56
C ARG A 52 -10.50 -40.81 -9.04
N TYR A 53 -10.44 -40.58 -7.73
CA TYR A 53 -10.22 -39.23 -7.19
C TYR A 53 -8.83 -38.67 -7.50
N MET A 54 -7.85 -39.56 -7.73
CA MET A 54 -6.48 -39.19 -8.13
C MET A 54 -6.31 -39.03 -9.64
N THR A 55 -7.34 -39.36 -10.43
CA THR A 55 -7.28 -39.34 -11.90
C THR A 55 -8.32 -38.46 -12.57
N GLY A 56 -9.31 -37.95 -11.83
CA GLY A 56 -10.18 -36.88 -12.33
C GLY A 56 -11.61 -36.85 -11.77
N ASN A 57 -12.03 -37.84 -10.98
CA ASN A 57 -13.34 -37.77 -10.32
C ASN A 57 -13.34 -36.72 -9.21
N LYS A 58 -14.46 -36.02 -9.08
CA LYS A 58 -14.66 -35.04 -8.01
C LYS A 58 -15.16 -35.73 -6.74
N ILE A 59 -14.60 -35.34 -5.60
CA ILE A 59 -15.12 -35.69 -4.27
C ILE A 59 -16.52 -35.08 -4.14
N SER A 60 -17.46 -35.84 -3.61
CA SER A 60 -18.84 -35.36 -3.45
C SER A 60 -18.90 -34.25 -2.38
N ARG A 61 -19.85 -33.32 -2.51
CA ARG A 61 -20.03 -32.24 -1.52
C ARG A 61 -20.23 -32.77 -0.09
N ARG A 62 -20.97 -33.86 0.05
CA ARG A 62 -21.23 -34.50 1.35
C ARG A 62 -19.93 -35.04 1.96
N ASP A 63 -19.14 -35.74 1.15
CA ASP A 63 -17.88 -36.32 1.61
C ASP A 63 -16.84 -35.23 1.92
N ALA A 64 -16.78 -34.17 1.09
CA ALA A 64 -15.93 -33.01 1.34
C ALA A 64 -16.31 -32.28 2.64
N GLN A 65 -17.61 -32.06 2.88
CA GLN A 65 -18.10 -31.43 4.12
C GLN A 65 -17.68 -32.24 5.35
N TYR A 66 -17.83 -33.56 5.29
CA TYR A 66 -17.39 -34.43 6.37
C TYR A 66 -15.88 -34.30 6.64
N VAL A 67 -15.05 -34.28 5.58
CA VAL A 67 -13.60 -34.08 5.69
C VAL A 67 -13.27 -32.72 6.29
N TYR A 68 -13.99 -31.67 5.88
CA TYR A 68 -13.78 -30.33 6.39
C TYR A 68 -14.12 -30.23 7.88
N ASP A 69 -15.26 -30.77 8.30
CA ASP A 69 -15.77 -30.64 9.67
C ASP A 69 -14.91 -31.38 10.71
N HIS A 70 -14.13 -32.38 10.29
CA HIS A 70 -13.32 -33.24 11.18
C HIS A 70 -11.82 -33.18 10.87
N ARG A 71 -11.35 -32.06 10.32
CA ARG A 71 -9.95 -31.90 9.92
C ARG A 71 -9.03 -31.63 11.11
N ASP A 72 -7.84 -32.20 11.05
CA ASP A 72 -6.76 -31.98 12.01
C ASP A 72 -5.53 -31.40 11.27
N LEU A 73 -5.43 -30.06 11.32
CA LEU A 73 -4.41 -29.31 10.58
C LEU A 73 -3.00 -29.53 11.17
N ILE A 74 -2.90 -29.73 12.48
CA ILE A 74 -1.63 -29.97 13.18
C ILE A 74 -1.11 -31.36 12.77
N LYS A 75 -1.95 -32.39 12.84
CA LYS A 75 -1.57 -33.75 12.40
C LYS A 75 -1.14 -33.77 10.93
N TYR A 76 -1.83 -33.04 10.07
CA TYR A 76 -1.48 -33.00 8.65
C TYR A 76 -0.14 -32.30 8.38
N THR A 77 0.11 -31.16 9.03
CA THR A 77 1.39 -30.45 8.90
C THR A 77 2.56 -31.27 9.46
N GLU A 78 2.37 -31.97 10.59
CA GLU A 78 3.37 -32.90 11.13
C GLU A 78 3.68 -34.06 10.17
N TRP A 79 2.64 -34.61 9.53
CA TRP A 79 2.79 -35.65 8.51
C TRP A 79 3.58 -35.13 7.30
N LEU A 80 3.24 -33.94 6.78
CA LEU A 80 3.94 -33.31 5.67
C LEU A 80 5.41 -33.05 6.00
N ASN A 81 5.70 -32.46 7.17
CA ASN A 81 7.07 -32.20 7.63
C ASN A 81 7.91 -33.49 7.58
N LYS A 82 7.38 -34.58 8.13
CA LYS A 82 8.06 -35.88 8.13
C LYS A 82 8.31 -36.40 6.72
N LYS A 83 7.32 -36.30 5.82
CA LYS A 83 7.47 -36.79 4.44
C LYS A 83 8.50 -35.99 3.66
N ILE A 84 8.37 -34.67 3.66
CA ILE A 84 9.24 -33.75 2.92
C ILE A 84 10.68 -33.83 3.43
N TYR A 85 10.87 -33.95 4.75
CA TYR A 85 12.18 -34.16 5.34
C TYR A 85 12.81 -35.49 4.90
N ASN A 86 12.04 -36.58 4.95
CA ASN A 86 12.55 -37.92 4.58
C ASN A 86 12.88 -38.06 3.10
N SER A 87 12.21 -37.32 2.22
CA SER A 87 12.45 -37.33 0.78
C SER A 87 13.48 -36.31 0.30
N ASP A 88 14.07 -35.52 1.21
CA ASP A 88 14.99 -34.41 0.90
C ASP A 88 14.45 -33.48 -0.20
N SER A 89 13.14 -33.20 -0.15
CA SER A 89 12.43 -32.55 -1.26
C SER A 89 11.97 -31.13 -0.96
N ARG A 90 12.56 -30.47 0.05
CA ARG A 90 12.13 -29.13 0.50
C ARG A 90 12.18 -28.13 -0.66
N GLU A 91 13.29 -28.07 -1.38
CA GLU A 91 13.48 -27.14 -2.49
C GLU A 91 12.44 -27.36 -3.60
N GLN A 92 12.18 -28.60 -3.97
CA GLN A 92 11.24 -28.91 -5.06
C GLN A 92 9.79 -28.59 -4.66
N VAL A 93 9.42 -28.82 -3.40
CA VAL A 93 8.10 -28.44 -2.88
C VAL A 93 7.97 -26.92 -2.78
N THR A 94 9.01 -26.20 -2.35
CA THR A 94 9.05 -24.72 -2.38
C THR A 94 8.81 -24.20 -3.80
N ILE A 95 9.52 -24.71 -4.81
CA ILE A 95 9.31 -24.32 -6.22
C ILE A 95 7.87 -24.59 -6.67
N TRP A 96 7.32 -25.74 -6.28
CA TRP A 96 5.93 -26.08 -6.61
C TRP A 96 4.93 -25.13 -5.94
N LEU A 97 5.15 -24.75 -4.68
CA LEU A 97 4.32 -23.79 -3.95
C LEU A 97 4.38 -22.39 -4.59
N THR A 98 5.58 -21.91 -4.94
CA THR A 98 5.75 -20.61 -5.62
C THR A 98 5.03 -20.56 -6.96
N LYS A 99 5.08 -21.64 -7.75
CA LYS A 99 4.31 -21.75 -9.01
C LYS A 99 2.80 -21.71 -8.80
N ASN A 100 2.34 -22.07 -7.61
CA ASN A 100 0.92 -22.06 -7.23
C ASN A 100 0.53 -20.88 -6.34
N GLY A 101 1.36 -19.83 -6.29
CA GLY A 101 1.04 -18.55 -5.66
C GLY A 101 1.28 -18.48 -4.15
N LYS A 102 1.98 -19.45 -3.55
CA LYS A 102 2.39 -19.42 -2.14
C LYS A 102 3.88 -19.04 -2.01
N PRO A 103 4.31 -18.35 -0.95
CA PRO A 103 5.66 -17.78 -0.87
C PRO A 103 6.78 -18.82 -0.69
N GLY A 104 6.48 -20.01 -0.19
CA GLY A 104 7.43 -21.08 0.04
C GLY A 104 8.25 -20.93 1.33
N GLU A 105 7.79 -20.10 2.27
CA GLU A 105 8.45 -19.82 3.54
C GLU A 105 8.10 -20.86 4.61
N TYR A 106 6.83 -21.28 4.65
CA TYR A 106 6.30 -22.25 5.60
C TYR A 106 5.69 -23.44 4.84
N ILE A 107 6.55 -24.25 4.23
CA ILE A 107 6.21 -25.28 3.23
C ILE A 107 5.05 -26.18 3.66
N GLU A 108 5.09 -26.70 4.89
CA GLU A 108 4.12 -27.64 5.42
C GLU A 108 2.76 -26.98 5.66
N ASN A 109 2.79 -25.77 6.24
CA ASN A 109 1.60 -24.94 6.46
C ASN A 109 0.97 -24.52 5.13
N GLU A 110 1.77 -24.06 4.17
CA GLU A 110 1.28 -23.62 2.87
C GLU A 110 0.68 -24.79 2.06
N CYS A 111 1.27 -25.99 2.13
CA CYS A 111 0.66 -27.21 1.58
C CYS A 111 -0.68 -27.54 2.28
N GLN A 112 -0.72 -27.49 3.61
CA GLN A 112 -1.94 -27.73 4.38
C GLN A 112 -3.05 -26.72 4.02
N GLU A 113 -2.72 -25.43 3.94
CA GLU A 113 -3.65 -24.36 3.56
C GLU A 113 -4.25 -24.63 2.18
N LEU A 114 -3.42 -25.00 1.19
CA LEU A 114 -3.90 -25.35 -0.14
C LEU A 114 -4.91 -26.51 -0.11
N LEU A 115 -4.63 -27.56 0.66
CA LEU A 115 -5.58 -28.67 0.80
C LEU A 115 -6.88 -28.24 1.49
N GLU A 116 -6.79 -27.43 2.55
CA GLU A 116 -7.95 -26.92 3.26
C GLU A 116 -8.84 -26.03 2.37
N GLU A 117 -8.23 -25.12 1.60
CA GLU A 117 -8.90 -24.28 0.61
C GLU A 117 -9.62 -25.14 -0.44
N ILE A 118 -8.97 -26.20 -0.93
CA ILE A 118 -9.56 -27.14 -1.91
C ILE A 118 -10.78 -27.85 -1.30
N ILE A 119 -10.66 -28.42 -0.10
CA ILE A 119 -11.77 -29.13 0.55
C ILE A 119 -12.92 -28.17 0.85
N LEU A 120 -12.64 -26.95 1.33
CA LEU A 120 -13.65 -25.92 1.55
C LEU A 120 -14.38 -25.55 0.26
N SER A 121 -13.66 -25.43 -0.85
CA SER A 121 -14.25 -25.13 -2.17
C SER A 121 -15.20 -26.23 -2.65
N LEU A 122 -14.97 -27.49 -2.27
CA LEU A 122 -15.84 -28.63 -2.60
C LEU A 122 -17.09 -28.69 -1.71
N CYS A 123 -17.02 -28.12 -0.49
CA CYS A 123 -18.17 -27.97 0.41
C CYS A 123 -19.16 -26.93 -0.12
N GLN A 124 -18.63 -25.88 -0.77
CA GLN A 124 -19.40 -24.81 -1.37
C GLN A 124 -19.84 -25.22 -2.78
N ASN A 125 -21.10 -24.99 -3.14
CA ASN A 125 -21.71 -25.51 -4.37
C ASN A 125 -21.28 -24.71 -5.62
N VAL A 126 -19.97 -24.60 -5.87
CA VAL A 126 -19.43 -23.82 -6.98
C VAL A 126 -19.18 -24.76 -8.16
N GLN A 127 -20.23 -25.01 -8.94
CA GLN A 127 -20.02 -25.09 -10.39
C GLN A 127 -19.22 -23.84 -10.75
N LYS A 128 -18.11 -23.98 -11.49
CA LYS A 128 -17.27 -22.90 -11.99
C LYS A 128 -18.11 -21.71 -12.50
N GLN A 129 -18.46 -20.79 -11.63
CA GLN A 129 -18.10 -19.43 -11.89
C GLN A 129 -16.61 -19.43 -11.57
N LYS A 130 -15.77 -19.07 -12.55
CA LYS A 130 -14.63 -18.24 -12.20
C LYS A 130 -15.17 -17.30 -11.15
N LYS A 131 -14.60 -17.25 -9.95
CA LYS A 131 -14.73 -16.02 -9.16
C LYS A 131 -14.13 -14.99 -10.13
N THR A 132 -14.97 -14.37 -10.98
CA THR A 132 -14.83 -12.96 -11.27
C THR A 132 -14.60 -12.43 -9.88
N SER A 133 -13.35 -12.03 -9.61
CA SER A 133 -13.12 -11.43 -8.30
C SER A 133 -14.22 -10.39 -8.19
N SER A 134 -14.87 -10.29 -7.02
CA SER A 134 -15.94 -9.31 -6.93
C SER A 134 -15.38 -8.00 -7.48
N GLU A 135 -16.16 -7.19 -8.20
CA GLU A 135 -15.64 -5.95 -8.79
C GLU A 135 -14.79 -5.15 -7.78
N PHE A 136 -15.14 -5.28 -6.50
CA PHE A 136 -14.40 -4.82 -5.34
C PHE A 136 -13.03 -5.51 -5.08
N GLU A 137 -12.92 -6.84 -5.13
CA GLU A 137 -11.62 -7.56 -5.04
C GLU A 137 -10.70 -7.21 -6.22
N GLU A 138 -11.23 -7.11 -7.44
CA GLU A 138 -10.50 -6.68 -8.64
C GLU A 138 -10.03 -5.22 -8.47
N SER A 139 -10.91 -4.35 -7.97
CA SER A 139 -10.60 -2.95 -7.67
C SER A 139 -9.54 -2.82 -6.58
N LEU A 140 -9.57 -3.64 -5.53
CA LEU A 140 -8.58 -3.63 -4.46
C LEU A 140 -7.19 -4.03 -4.97
N ILE A 141 -7.12 -5.07 -5.81
CA ILE A 141 -5.86 -5.46 -6.46
C ILE A 141 -5.34 -4.32 -7.35
N LEU A 142 -6.22 -3.69 -8.13
CA LEU A 142 -5.86 -2.55 -8.97
C LEU A 142 -5.34 -1.37 -8.13
N VAL A 143 -5.98 -1.05 -7.02
CA VAL A 143 -5.54 0.01 -6.09
C VAL A 143 -4.15 -0.31 -5.54
N GLN A 144 -3.91 -1.55 -5.09
CA GLN A 144 -2.60 -1.97 -4.60
C GLN A 144 -1.51 -1.87 -5.68
N GLU A 145 -1.83 -2.22 -6.93
CA GLU A 145 -0.91 -2.06 -8.06
C GLU A 145 -0.61 -0.58 -8.37
N ILE A 146 -1.63 0.28 -8.30
CA ILE A 146 -1.48 1.74 -8.48
C ILE A 146 -0.59 2.31 -7.37
N GLU A 147 -0.85 1.98 -6.11
CA GLU A 147 -0.03 2.40 -4.97
C GLU A 147 1.43 1.95 -5.12
N LYS A 148 1.64 0.70 -5.52
CA LYS A 148 2.99 0.16 -5.80
C LYS A 148 3.68 0.91 -6.94
N LYS A 149 2.96 1.24 -8.01
CA LYS A 149 3.51 2.04 -9.12
C LYS A 149 3.85 3.47 -8.69
N ILE A 150 2.99 4.11 -7.90
CA ILE A 150 3.25 5.45 -7.33
C ILE A 150 4.49 5.44 -6.43
N ALA A 151 4.63 4.41 -5.59
CA ALA A 151 5.81 4.23 -4.74
C ALA A 151 7.10 4.00 -5.56
N SER A 152 6.99 3.44 -6.77
CA SER A 152 8.11 3.21 -7.68
C SER A 152 8.47 4.39 -8.59
N LEU A 153 7.70 5.48 -8.56
CA LEU A 153 8.02 6.68 -9.35
C LEU A 153 9.40 7.22 -8.97
N PRO A 154 10.16 7.77 -9.94
CA PRO A 154 11.43 8.39 -9.65
C PRO A 154 11.25 9.49 -8.60
N LYS A 155 12.29 9.74 -7.80
CA LYS A 155 12.26 10.84 -6.84
C LYS A 155 12.18 12.17 -7.61
N PRO A 156 11.45 13.18 -7.09
CA PRO A 156 11.48 14.51 -7.65
C PRO A 156 12.91 15.04 -7.76
N LEU A 157 13.21 15.73 -8.85
CA LEU A 157 14.50 16.39 -9.01
C LEU A 157 14.53 17.63 -8.10
N PRO A 158 15.46 17.69 -7.13
CA PRO A 158 15.53 18.83 -6.23
C PRO A 158 15.94 20.09 -7.00
N LEU A 159 15.31 21.22 -6.66
CA LEU A 159 15.74 22.53 -7.12
C LEU A 159 16.64 23.16 -6.04
N SER A 160 17.77 23.72 -6.47
CA SER A 160 18.62 24.54 -5.61
C SER A 160 17.98 25.90 -5.39
N VAL A 161 18.04 26.40 -4.16
CA VAL A 161 17.67 27.79 -3.85
C VAL A 161 18.71 28.71 -4.50
N PRO A 162 18.31 29.65 -5.38
CA PRO A 162 19.23 30.60 -5.98
C PRO A 162 19.82 31.54 -4.92
N ASP A 163 21.08 31.96 -5.09
CA ASP A 163 21.76 32.86 -4.16
C ASP A 163 21.05 34.22 -4.07
N THR A 164 20.56 34.72 -5.21
CA THR A 164 19.79 35.97 -5.28
C THR A 164 18.30 35.68 -5.38
N ILE A 165 17.49 36.54 -4.76
CA ILE A 165 16.03 36.49 -4.88
C ILE A 165 15.63 36.69 -6.34
N THR A 166 14.79 35.80 -6.86
CA THR A 166 14.27 35.86 -8.23
C THR A 166 12.91 36.54 -8.31
N ASP A 167 12.53 37.05 -9.49
CA ASP A 167 11.23 37.68 -9.72
C ASP A 167 10.05 36.78 -9.35
N THR A 168 10.19 35.47 -9.51
CA THR A 168 9.15 34.49 -9.16
C THR A 168 8.92 34.37 -7.65
N GLU A 169 9.92 34.70 -6.84
CA GLU A 169 9.82 34.65 -5.38
C GLU A 169 9.25 35.96 -4.80
N MET A 170 9.42 37.08 -5.51
CA MET A 170 9.09 38.41 -5.00
C MET A 170 7.67 38.56 -4.43
N PRO A 171 6.60 37.96 -4.98
CA PRO A 171 5.26 38.14 -4.42
C PRO A 171 5.12 37.56 -3.00
N TYR A 172 5.57 36.32 -2.76
CA TYR A 172 5.51 35.74 -1.41
C TYR A 172 6.55 36.35 -0.47
N ILE A 173 7.74 36.72 -0.97
CA ILE A 173 8.77 37.39 -0.15
C ILE A 173 8.26 38.74 0.34
N SER A 174 7.58 39.51 -0.51
CA SER A 174 6.99 40.79 -0.10
C SER A 174 5.93 40.60 0.99
N GLN A 175 5.12 39.54 0.91
CA GLN A 175 4.17 39.19 1.96
C GLN A 175 4.86 38.71 3.25
N LEU A 176 6.01 38.04 3.13
CA LEU A 176 6.80 37.56 4.25
C LEU A 176 7.43 38.74 5.01
N PHE A 177 8.04 39.70 4.31
CA PHE A 177 8.52 40.94 4.91
C PHE A 177 7.39 41.76 5.54
N ALA A 178 6.22 41.84 4.90
CA ALA A 178 5.05 42.47 5.50
C ALA A 178 4.64 41.78 6.81
N ALA A 179 4.66 40.44 6.86
CA ALA A 179 4.32 39.68 8.06
C ALA A 179 5.30 39.92 9.21
N TYR A 180 6.60 39.97 8.92
CA TYR A 180 7.62 40.31 9.92
C TYR A 180 7.49 41.76 10.40
N GLY A 181 7.27 42.68 9.46
CA GLY A 181 7.03 44.08 9.77
C GLY A 181 5.79 44.30 10.63
N ASP A 182 4.72 43.55 10.40
CA ASP A 182 3.51 43.59 11.22
C ASP A 182 3.75 43.08 12.65
N ALA A 183 4.56 42.02 12.81
CA ALA A 183 4.95 41.50 14.12
C ALA A 183 5.82 42.49 14.93
N GLU A 184 6.77 43.14 14.27
CA GLU A 184 7.72 44.06 14.90
C GLU A 184 7.28 45.53 14.87
N THR A 185 6.08 45.83 14.37
CA THR A 185 5.61 47.21 14.11
C THR A 185 6.62 48.01 13.26
N CYS A 186 7.23 47.35 12.28
CA CYS A 186 8.24 47.89 11.38
C CYS A 186 7.72 47.91 9.92
N PRO A 187 7.14 49.04 9.43
CA PRO A 187 6.43 49.07 8.15
C PRO A 187 7.32 48.86 6.91
N ASN A 188 8.63 49.11 7.02
CA ASN A 188 9.60 48.98 5.92
C ASN A 188 10.58 47.83 6.17
N PHE A 189 10.07 46.67 6.61
CA PHE A 189 10.89 45.49 6.83
C PHE A 189 11.50 45.01 5.49
N CYS A 190 12.80 44.74 5.48
CA CYS A 190 13.56 44.28 4.31
C CYS A 190 14.80 43.47 4.76
N GLU A 191 15.62 43.02 3.80
CA GLU A 191 16.83 42.24 4.10
C GLU A 191 17.79 42.94 5.08
N ASP A 192 17.99 44.26 4.96
CA ASP A 192 18.85 45.03 5.88
C ASP A 192 18.33 45.06 7.33
N THR A 193 17.03 44.81 7.50
CA THR A 193 16.35 44.80 8.79
C THR A 193 16.68 43.55 9.61
N PHE A 194 17.15 42.48 8.96
CA PHE A 194 17.59 41.25 9.66
C PHE A 194 18.72 41.48 10.67
N ASN A 195 19.55 42.51 10.47
CA ASN A 195 20.59 42.86 11.45
C ASN A 195 20.00 43.26 12.82
N LYS A 196 18.76 43.74 12.84
CA LYS A 196 18.04 44.12 14.07
C LYS A 196 17.22 42.97 14.64
N PHE A 197 16.75 42.06 13.78
CA PHE A 197 15.89 40.92 14.14
C PHE A 197 16.41 39.63 13.47
N PRO A 198 17.51 39.05 13.98
CA PRO A 198 18.20 37.93 13.35
C PRO A 198 17.37 36.64 13.27
N GLU A 199 16.38 36.45 14.15
CA GLU A 199 15.47 35.31 14.16
C GLU A 199 14.69 35.17 12.84
N TYR A 200 14.29 36.29 12.23
CA TYR A 200 13.57 36.29 10.97
C TYR A 200 14.47 35.95 9.77
N LYS A 201 15.79 36.07 9.91
CA LYS A 201 16.73 35.63 8.86
C LYS A 201 16.69 34.11 8.71
N HIS A 202 16.71 33.40 9.83
CA HIS A 202 16.60 31.94 9.84
C HIS A 202 15.25 31.49 9.29
N ASP A 203 14.16 32.12 9.74
CA ASP A 203 12.82 31.85 9.22
C ASP A 203 12.75 32.08 7.71
N PHE A 204 13.29 33.21 7.23
CA PHE A 204 13.33 33.56 5.81
C PHE A 204 14.08 32.53 4.97
N ASP A 205 15.26 32.08 5.41
CA ASP A 205 16.04 31.06 4.71
C ASP A 205 15.27 29.72 4.63
N ASP A 206 14.60 29.33 5.72
CA ASP A 206 13.73 28.17 5.75
C ASP A 206 12.54 28.31 4.78
N ARG A 207 11.88 29.48 4.74
CA ARG A 207 10.77 29.74 3.81
C ARG A 207 11.20 29.64 2.35
N ARG A 208 12.40 30.10 2.00
CA ARG A 208 12.96 29.93 0.64
C ARG A 208 13.22 28.46 0.31
N ILE A 209 13.79 27.69 1.25
CA ILE A 209 13.99 26.24 1.08
C ILE A 209 12.64 25.53 0.87
N GLU A 210 11.62 25.89 1.63
CA GLU A 210 10.27 25.34 1.53
C GLU A 210 9.64 25.68 0.17
N TYR A 211 9.73 26.93 -0.30
CA TYR A 211 9.26 27.35 -1.62
C TYR A 211 9.88 26.52 -2.75
N PHE A 212 11.22 26.41 -2.80
CA PHE A 212 11.88 25.63 -3.86
C PHE A 212 11.64 24.12 -3.72
N SER A 213 11.37 23.61 -2.51
CA SER A 213 10.93 22.22 -2.32
C SER A 213 9.58 21.98 -2.99
N ALA A 214 8.64 22.92 -2.92
CA ALA A 214 7.37 22.83 -3.64
C ALA A 214 7.55 23.01 -5.16
N ALA A 215 8.36 23.98 -5.60
CA ALA A 215 8.67 24.18 -7.01
C ALA A 215 9.33 22.95 -7.66
N SER A 216 10.14 22.18 -6.91
CA SER A 216 10.67 20.90 -7.41
C SER A 216 9.57 19.87 -7.70
N ILE A 217 8.47 19.87 -6.94
CA ILE A 217 7.32 19.01 -7.22
C ILE A 217 6.61 19.48 -8.49
N GLU A 218 6.34 20.78 -8.62
CA GLU A 218 5.74 21.37 -9.82
C GLU A 218 6.51 20.99 -11.09
N ARG A 219 7.83 21.21 -11.08
CA ARG A 219 8.72 20.84 -12.19
C ARG A 219 8.71 19.34 -12.45
N SER A 220 8.87 18.51 -11.41
CA SER A 220 8.99 17.07 -11.58
C SER A 220 7.70 16.45 -12.12
N VAL A 221 6.55 16.94 -11.67
CA VAL A 221 5.23 16.54 -12.20
C VAL A 221 5.12 16.89 -13.69
N ALA A 222 5.56 18.08 -14.10
CA ALA A 222 5.57 18.49 -15.50
C ALA A 222 6.51 17.63 -16.36
N GLU A 223 7.69 17.26 -15.83
CA GLU A 223 8.69 16.44 -16.53
C GLU A 223 8.28 14.97 -16.68
N LEU A 224 7.37 14.44 -15.85
CA LEU A 224 6.84 13.08 -16.02
C LEU A 224 6.08 12.89 -17.35
N ASN A 225 5.76 13.97 -18.07
CA ASN A 225 5.19 13.97 -19.44
C ASN A 225 3.98 13.04 -19.63
N SER A 226 3.22 12.82 -18.54
CA SER A 226 1.96 12.09 -18.53
C SER A 226 0.82 13.11 -18.50
N GLN A 227 -0.01 13.12 -19.55
CA GLN A 227 -1.17 14.05 -19.65
C GLN A 227 -2.08 14.01 -18.42
N ASN A 228 -2.10 12.88 -17.70
CA ASN A 228 -2.95 12.68 -16.53
C ASN A 228 -2.33 13.19 -15.21
N LEU A 229 -1.04 13.57 -15.21
CA LEU A 229 -0.35 14.06 -14.02
C LEU A 229 -0.05 15.56 -14.08
N SER A 230 -0.15 16.21 -15.24
CA SER A 230 0.26 17.62 -15.42
C SER A 230 -0.43 18.61 -14.48
N ASN A 231 -1.66 18.33 -14.04
CA ASN A 231 -2.43 19.18 -13.12
C ASN A 231 -2.24 18.83 -11.63
N GLN A 232 -1.37 17.87 -11.28
CA GLN A 232 -1.26 17.39 -9.90
C GLN A 232 -0.72 18.45 -8.93
N PHE A 233 0.10 19.39 -9.40
CA PHE A 233 0.53 20.50 -8.56
C PHE A 233 -0.62 21.46 -8.23
N ASP A 234 -1.51 21.76 -9.18
CA ASP A 234 -2.72 22.55 -8.93
C ASP A 234 -3.71 21.83 -8.01
N ILE A 235 -3.83 20.51 -8.15
CA ILE A 235 -4.60 19.67 -7.22
C ILE A 235 -4.01 19.76 -5.81
N LEU A 236 -2.68 19.68 -5.67
CA LEU A 236 -2.00 19.83 -4.38
C LEU A 236 -2.23 21.21 -3.76
N LYS A 237 -2.15 22.29 -4.56
CA LYS A 237 -2.48 23.66 -4.12
C LYS A 237 -3.91 23.76 -3.62
N THR A 238 -4.86 23.23 -4.39
CA THR A 238 -6.30 23.25 -4.05
C THR A 238 -6.58 22.47 -2.77
N ALA A 239 -6.11 21.22 -2.68
CA ALA A 239 -6.29 20.39 -1.50
C ALA A 239 -5.61 21.00 -0.25
N THR A 240 -4.47 21.65 -0.41
CA THR A 240 -3.81 22.37 0.69
C THR A 240 -4.63 23.59 1.11
N PHE A 241 -5.13 24.38 0.15
CA PHE A 241 -5.94 25.56 0.41
C PHE A 241 -7.23 25.21 1.16
N ASP A 242 -7.96 24.18 0.72
CA ASP A 242 -9.20 23.73 1.35
C ASP A 242 -9.00 23.36 2.83
N ASN A 243 -7.83 22.80 3.16
CA ASN A 243 -7.47 22.45 4.54
C ASN A 243 -7.11 23.65 5.43
N ILE A 244 -6.67 24.76 4.86
CA ILE A 244 -6.14 25.92 5.60
C ILE A 244 -7.00 27.17 5.49
N VAL A 245 -7.99 27.21 4.60
CA VAL A 245 -8.77 28.41 4.29
C VAL A 245 -9.42 29.01 5.54
N ASP A 246 -10.02 28.19 6.39
CA ASP A 246 -10.67 28.66 7.62
C ASP A 246 -9.66 29.10 8.67
N THR A 247 -8.53 28.40 8.78
CA THR A 247 -7.40 28.84 9.62
C THR A 247 -6.89 30.21 9.16
N SER A 248 -6.74 30.43 7.85
CA SER A 248 -6.27 31.70 7.31
C SER A 248 -7.21 32.90 7.57
N ARG A 249 -8.48 32.63 7.86
CA ARG A 249 -9.53 33.62 8.16
C ARG A 249 -9.68 33.93 9.66
N LYS A 250 -9.03 33.17 10.54
CA LYS A 250 -9.02 33.45 11.98
C LYS A 250 -8.39 34.82 12.26
N LYS A 251 -8.68 35.34 13.45
CA LYS A 251 -8.04 36.55 13.96
C LYS A 251 -6.70 36.17 14.57
N TYR A 252 -5.67 36.95 14.25
CA TYR A 252 -4.30 36.79 14.73
C TYR A 252 -3.79 38.15 15.19
N SER A 253 -2.79 38.14 16.06
CA SER A 253 -2.19 39.37 16.59
C SER A 253 -1.37 40.09 15.52
N ASN A 254 -0.73 39.32 14.63
CA ASN A 254 0.03 39.82 13.49
C ASN A 254 0.08 38.80 12.35
N GLY A 255 0.60 39.22 11.19
CA GLY A 255 0.75 38.41 9.99
C GLY A 255 1.72 37.23 10.14
N TYR A 256 2.76 37.36 10.96
CA TYR A 256 3.72 36.27 11.20
C TYR A 256 3.06 35.11 11.96
N GLU A 257 2.32 35.41 13.04
CA GLU A 257 1.55 34.43 13.80
C GLU A 257 0.52 33.70 12.90
N LYS A 258 -0.15 34.45 12.03
CA LYS A 258 -1.07 33.88 11.04
C LYS A 258 -0.36 32.90 10.10
N MET A 259 0.80 33.30 9.55
CA MET A 259 1.58 32.45 8.65
C MET A 259 1.97 31.13 9.33
N LEU A 260 2.52 31.19 10.54
CA LEU A 260 2.92 30.01 11.31
C LEU A 260 1.75 29.04 11.54
N ASN A 261 0.61 29.56 12.00
CA ASN A 261 -0.59 28.74 12.25
C ASN A 261 -1.14 28.10 10.95
N VAL A 262 -1.14 28.85 9.85
CA VAL A 262 -1.58 28.34 8.54
C VAL A 262 -0.65 27.22 8.05
N MET A 263 0.66 27.41 8.16
CA MET A 263 1.68 26.44 7.76
C MET A 263 1.70 25.17 8.63
N GLU A 264 1.46 25.32 9.93
CA GLU A 264 1.29 24.20 10.86
C GLU A 264 0.05 23.38 10.49
N LYS A 265 -1.08 24.06 10.21
CA LYS A 265 -2.30 23.40 9.74
C LYS A 265 -2.10 22.70 8.39
N ALA A 266 -1.38 23.32 7.45
CA ALA A 266 -1.04 22.69 6.17
C ALA A 266 -0.29 21.38 6.40
N THR A 267 0.76 21.42 7.23
CA THR A 267 1.63 20.27 7.49
C THR A 267 0.88 19.10 8.11
N SER A 268 0.02 19.37 9.10
CA SER A 268 -0.75 18.36 9.85
C SER A 268 -1.98 17.83 9.11
N SER A 269 -2.46 18.50 8.06
CA SER A 269 -3.65 18.06 7.32
C SER A 269 -3.31 17.08 6.19
N PRO A 270 -4.10 16.02 5.99
CA PRO A 270 -3.92 15.11 4.86
C PRO A 270 -4.32 15.78 3.54
N VAL A 271 -3.68 15.38 2.43
CA VAL A 271 -3.97 15.87 1.07
C VAL A 271 -4.48 14.70 0.21
N GLU A 272 -5.62 14.14 0.60
CA GLU A 272 -6.14 12.87 0.07
C GLU A 272 -6.44 12.90 -1.44
N ASN A 273 -6.80 14.07 -1.98
CA ASN A 273 -7.08 14.24 -3.41
C ASN A 273 -5.81 14.31 -4.29
N TYR A 274 -4.62 14.41 -3.69
CA TYR A 274 -3.35 14.43 -4.41
C TYR A 274 -2.85 12.99 -4.62
N ILE A 275 -2.77 12.53 -5.87
CA ILE A 275 -2.50 11.11 -6.17
C ILE A 275 -1.12 10.65 -5.71
N LEU A 276 -0.14 11.56 -5.63
CA LEU A 276 1.22 11.25 -5.19
C LEU A 276 1.39 11.37 -3.67
N SER A 277 0.29 11.53 -2.92
CA SER A 277 0.30 11.63 -1.46
C SER A 277 0.79 10.36 -0.77
N SER A 278 0.60 9.19 -1.41
CA SER A 278 1.08 7.90 -0.92
C SER A 278 2.60 7.71 -1.09
N SER A 279 3.30 8.60 -1.79
CA SER A 279 4.74 8.49 -1.97
C SER A 279 5.52 9.33 -0.93
N PRO A 280 6.48 8.75 -0.20
CA PRO A 280 7.23 9.47 0.84
C PRO A 280 8.16 10.57 0.28
N TYR A 281 8.38 10.61 -1.03
CA TYR A 281 9.28 11.57 -1.69
C TYR A 281 8.56 12.75 -2.34
N TRP A 282 7.27 12.59 -2.65
CA TRP A 282 6.50 13.57 -3.44
C TRP A 282 5.65 14.51 -2.58
N ILE A 283 5.56 14.23 -1.28
CA ILE A 283 4.93 15.12 -0.31
C ILE A 283 5.61 14.99 1.06
N ASN A 284 5.89 16.12 1.70
CA ASN A 284 6.37 16.19 3.08
C ASN A 284 6.05 17.58 3.66
N GLY A 285 6.40 17.82 4.93
CA GLY A 285 6.13 19.10 5.59
C GLY A 285 6.72 20.31 4.88
N LYS A 286 7.96 20.22 4.36
CA LYS A 286 8.58 21.33 3.63
C LYS A 286 7.82 21.68 2.36
N ILE A 287 7.40 20.66 1.60
CA ILE A 287 6.60 20.82 0.39
C ILE A 287 5.26 21.49 0.73
N LYS A 288 4.55 21.01 1.76
CA LYS A 288 3.24 21.57 2.15
C LYS A 288 3.33 23.04 2.58
N LYS A 289 4.40 23.43 3.27
CA LYS A 289 4.66 24.84 3.60
C LYS A 289 5.01 25.66 2.36
N GLY A 290 5.86 25.13 1.48
CA GLY A 290 6.17 25.72 0.19
C GLY A 290 4.93 26.01 -0.66
N VAL A 291 3.99 25.07 -0.71
CA VAL A 291 2.69 25.23 -1.39
C VAL A 291 1.93 26.45 -0.86
N CYS A 292 2.03 26.79 0.43
CA CYS A 292 1.43 28.00 0.97
C CYS A 292 2.03 29.27 0.33
N HIS A 293 3.33 29.28 0.03
CA HIS A 293 3.96 30.40 -0.69
C HIS A 293 3.51 30.49 -2.15
N HIS A 294 3.34 29.36 -2.84
CA HIS A 294 2.73 29.37 -4.18
C HIS A 294 1.29 29.90 -4.13
N LEU A 295 0.51 29.54 -3.12
CA LEU A 295 -0.84 30.09 -2.91
C LEU A 295 -0.82 31.61 -2.63
N VAL A 296 0.23 32.13 -2.01
CA VAL A 296 0.43 33.58 -1.86
C VAL A 296 0.74 34.24 -3.21
N ASN A 297 1.63 33.63 -4.01
CA ASN A 297 1.92 34.09 -5.38
C ASN A 297 0.64 34.11 -6.25
N ASP A 298 -0.23 33.10 -6.09
CA ASP A 298 -1.53 32.99 -6.76
C ASP A 298 -2.59 33.97 -6.20
N GLY A 299 -2.26 34.76 -5.17
CA GLY A 299 -3.16 35.70 -4.51
C GLY A 299 -4.28 35.04 -3.68
N LYS A 300 -4.23 33.72 -3.46
CA LYS A 300 -5.19 32.97 -2.66
C LYS A 300 -4.98 33.14 -1.16
N LEU A 301 -3.72 33.37 -0.76
CA LEU A 301 -3.34 33.66 0.62
C LEU A 301 -2.68 35.04 0.71
N LYS A 302 -2.90 35.70 1.84
CA LYS A 302 -2.20 36.92 2.26
C LYS A 302 -1.92 36.81 3.76
N TRP A 303 -0.73 37.23 4.18
CA TRP A 303 -0.34 37.18 5.60
C TRP A 303 -0.83 38.42 6.34
N VAL A 304 -0.67 39.59 5.73
CA VAL A 304 -1.16 40.86 6.26
C VAL A 304 -2.34 41.33 5.40
N LYS A 305 -3.33 41.95 6.03
CA LYS A 305 -4.41 42.60 5.28
C LYS A 305 -3.85 43.86 4.62
N SER A 306 -4.08 44.02 3.32
CA SER A 306 -3.91 45.32 2.67
C SER A 306 -4.85 46.30 3.34
N ASN A 307 -4.33 47.39 3.91
CA ASN A 307 -5.14 48.55 4.25
C ASN A 307 -5.43 49.25 2.92
N ASP A 308 -6.53 48.87 2.27
CA ASP A 308 -7.11 49.66 1.18
C ASP A 308 -7.87 50.86 1.76
#